data_AF-A5GC72-F1
#
_entry.id   AF-A5GC72-F1
#
_cell.length_a   1.000
_cell.length_b   1.000
_cell.length_c   1.000
_cell.angle_alpha   90.00
_cell.angle_beta   90.00
_cell.angle_gamma   90.00
#
_symmetry.space_group_name_H-M   'P 1'
#
loop_
_entity.id
_entity.type
_entity.pdbx_description
1 polymer ?
#
loop_
_entity_poly.entity_id
_entity_poly.type
_entity_poly.pdbx_seq_one_letter_code
_entity_poly.pdbx_strand_id
1 'polypeptide(L)'
;MATLYHQVWINAPVSKIYQALATAEGLGRWWAPHTSTETDSGLVLAHGAGTEHGEVRMKVLDTTQDKRVEWEIISTHPKRSPASAWTGTHISFELTERENPGHWLGNSDEIPRMAVLEFRHSGWDENSEYFGFCNFAWGETLLMLKQWCESQ
;
A
#
# COMPACT_ATOMS: atom_id res chain seq x y z
N MET A 1 -3.71 14.95 13.35
CA MET A 1 -3.70 14.34 12.00
C MET A 1 -4.23 12.94 12.11
N ALA A 2 -5.13 12.56 11.21
CA ALA A 2 -5.76 11.25 11.18
C ALA A 2 -4.90 10.22 10.42
N THR A 3 -5.29 8.95 10.53
CA THR A 3 -4.65 7.82 9.84
C THR A 3 -5.74 6.91 9.29
N LEU A 4 -5.66 6.61 7.99
CA LEU A 4 -6.42 5.53 7.38
C LEU A 4 -5.71 4.21 7.73
N TYR A 5 -6.45 3.23 8.22
CA TYR A 5 -5.88 1.97 8.70
C TYR A 5 -6.69 0.79 8.18
N HIS A 6 -5.99 -0.19 7.61
CA HIS A 6 -6.55 -1.46 7.17
C HIS A 6 -5.66 -2.59 7.68
N GLN A 7 -6.29 -3.69 8.11
CA GLN A 7 -5.62 -4.95 8.40
C GLN A 7 -6.08 -5.98 7.37
N VAL A 8 -5.13 -6.61 6.69
CA VAL A 8 -5.43 -7.58 5.62
C VAL A 8 -4.72 -8.89 5.90
N TRP A 9 -5.49 -9.96 5.96
CA TRP A 9 -4.98 -11.33 6.11
C TRP A 9 -4.78 -11.94 4.73
N ILE A 10 -3.59 -12.43 4.44
CA ILE A 10 -3.19 -12.90 3.11
C ILE A 10 -2.60 -14.31 3.24
N ASN A 11 -3.16 -15.26 2.49
CA ASN A 11 -2.68 -16.64 2.39
C ASN A 11 -1.50 -16.70 1.41
N ALA A 12 -0.38 -16.08 1.81
CA ALA A 12 0.87 -16.08 1.08
C ALA A 12 2.05 -15.88 2.04
N PRO A 13 3.25 -16.34 1.68
CA PRO A 13 4.45 -16.01 2.44
C PRO A 13 4.66 -14.50 2.55
N VAL A 14 5.10 -14.02 3.71
CA VAL A 14 5.42 -12.60 3.94
C VAL A 14 6.40 -12.05 2.88
N SER A 15 7.37 -12.86 2.45
CA SER A 15 8.34 -12.48 1.44
C SER A 15 7.73 -12.20 0.06
N LYS A 16 6.68 -12.92 -0.32
CA LYS A 16 5.94 -12.67 -1.57
C LYS A 16 5.24 -11.31 -1.51
N ILE A 17 4.62 -11.00 -0.37
CA ILE A 17 3.92 -9.72 -0.15
C ILE A 17 4.94 -8.57 -0.11
N TYR A 18 6.06 -8.74 0.58
CA TYR A 18 7.14 -7.76 0.61
C TYR A 18 7.66 -7.44 -0.80
N GLN A 19 7.96 -8.46 -1.61
CA GLN A 19 8.44 -8.26 -2.99
C GLN A 19 7.41 -7.52 -3.87
N ALA A 20 6.12 -7.79 -3.66
CA ALA A 20 5.02 -7.12 -4.35
C ALA A 20 4.89 -5.63 -3.99
N LEU A 21 5.39 -5.24 -2.82
CA LEU A 21 5.31 -3.87 -2.29
C LEU A 21 6.61 -3.08 -2.52
N ALA A 22 7.76 -3.71 -2.36
CA ALA A 22 9.04 -3.01 -2.25
C ALA A 22 9.62 -2.53 -3.59
N THR A 23 9.05 -2.93 -4.73
CA THR A 23 9.63 -2.66 -6.06
C THR A 23 8.60 -2.15 -7.05
N ALA A 24 9.03 -1.32 -8.01
CA ALA A 24 8.18 -0.87 -9.11
C ALA A 24 7.64 -2.03 -9.95
N GLU A 25 8.44 -3.08 -10.17
CA GLU A 25 7.97 -4.28 -10.86
C GLU A 25 6.86 -4.97 -10.06
N GLY A 26 7.05 -5.18 -8.76
CA GLY A 26 6.07 -5.81 -7.88
C GLY A 26 4.75 -5.04 -7.84
N LEU A 27 4.81 -3.72 -7.61
CA LEU A 27 3.64 -2.84 -7.62
C LEU A 27 2.93 -2.85 -8.99
N GLY A 28 3.71 -2.96 -10.06
CA GLY A 28 3.26 -3.12 -11.44
C GLY A 28 2.40 -4.36 -11.70
N ARG A 29 2.52 -5.41 -10.88
CA ARG A 29 1.78 -6.67 -11.08
C ARG A 29 0.34 -6.63 -10.58
N TRP A 30 0.02 -5.76 -9.63
CA TRP A 30 -1.28 -5.80 -8.94
C TRP A 30 -1.95 -4.43 -8.77
N TRP A 31 -1.22 -3.31 -8.78
CA TRP A 31 -1.81 -1.99 -8.55
C TRP A 31 -1.93 -1.17 -9.83
N ALA A 32 -0.78 -0.75 -10.37
CA ALA A 32 -0.66 0.07 -11.58
C ALA A 32 0.79 -0.01 -12.08
N PRO A 33 1.08 0.26 -13.35
CA PRO A 33 2.46 0.38 -13.82
C PRO A 33 3.22 1.46 -13.02
N HIS A 34 4.24 1.02 -12.29
CA HIS A 34 5.13 1.92 -11.54
C HIS A 34 6.47 2.07 -12.23
N THR A 35 7.11 3.22 -12.04
CA THR A 35 8.50 3.46 -12.38
C THR A 35 9.32 3.66 -11.12
N SER A 36 10.63 3.47 -11.23
CA SER A 36 11.59 3.67 -10.15
C SER A 36 12.71 4.59 -10.65
N THR A 37 13.03 5.63 -9.89
CA THR A 37 14.07 6.61 -10.23
C THR A 37 14.93 6.90 -9.01
N GLU A 38 16.25 6.75 -9.15
CA GLU A 38 17.22 7.22 -8.16
C GLU A 38 17.37 8.74 -8.23
N THR A 39 17.30 9.41 -7.08
CA THR A 39 17.47 10.86 -6.95
C THR A 39 18.50 11.18 -5.87
N ASP A 40 18.98 12.43 -5.84
CA ASP A 40 19.90 12.89 -4.78
C ASP A 40 19.33 12.74 -3.36
N SER A 41 18.00 12.65 -3.25
CA SER A 41 17.28 12.52 -1.98
C SER A 41 16.88 11.07 -1.63
N GLY A 42 17.19 10.10 -2.49
CA GLY A 42 16.84 8.69 -2.36
C GLY A 42 15.99 8.15 -3.51
N LEU A 43 15.56 6.90 -3.35
CA LEU A 43 14.72 6.18 -4.31
C LEU A 43 13.30 6.76 -4.37
N VAL A 44 12.81 7.02 -5.57
CA VAL A 44 11.43 7.49 -5.81
C VAL A 44 10.68 6.51 -6.70
N LEU A 45 9.55 6.02 -6.21
CA LEU A 45 8.56 5.27 -6.97
C LEU A 45 7.49 6.22 -7.51
N ALA A 46 6.99 5.96 -8.71
CA ALA A 46 5.98 6.81 -9.31
C ALA A 46 4.98 6.02 -10.16
N HIS A 47 3.72 6.46 -10.16
CA HIS A 47 2.70 5.94 -11.08
C HIS A 47 1.78 7.06 -11.56
N GLY A 48 1.19 6.87 -12.74
CA GLY A 48 0.19 7.78 -13.26
C GLY A 48 -1.11 7.70 -12.45
N ALA A 49 -1.68 8.83 -12.08
CA ALA A 49 -3.00 8.92 -11.44
C ALA A 49 -4.14 9.18 -12.45
N GLY A 50 -3.86 9.07 -13.76
CA GLY A 50 -4.77 9.43 -14.84
C GLY A 50 -4.46 10.81 -15.45
N THR A 51 -4.94 11.04 -16.67
CA THR A 51 -4.62 12.22 -17.51
C THR A 51 -4.91 13.57 -16.84
N GLU A 52 -5.82 13.62 -15.86
CA GLU A 52 -6.20 14.87 -15.19
C GLU A 52 -5.64 15.04 -13.76
N HIS A 53 -4.92 14.04 -13.26
CA HIS A 53 -4.46 14.00 -11.87
C HIS A 53 -2.94 14.01 -11.72
N GLY A 54 -2.20 13.87 -12.83
CA GLY A 54 -0.74 13.90 -12.84
C GLY A 54 -0.12 12.60 -12.36
N GLU A 55 1.11 12.70 -11.86
CA GLU A 55 1.89 11.57 -11.36
C GLU A 55 1.97 11.61 -9.84
N VAL A 56 1.65 10.49 -9.18
CA VAL A 56 1.89 10.33 -7.75
C VAL A 56 3.33 9.88 -7.58
N ARG A 57 4.10 10.61 -6.76
CA ARG A 57 5.51 10.35 -6.49
C ARG A 57 5.70 10.02 -5.02
N MET A 58 6.34 8.89 -4.77
CA MET A 58 6.52 8.26 -3.47
C MET A 58 8.01 8.12 -3.19
N LYS A 59 8.52 8.89 -2.25
CA LYS A 59 9.89 8.72 -1.76
C LYS A 59 9.95 7.51 -0.84
N VAL A 60 10.84 6.57 -1.12
CA VAL A 60 11.03 5.40 -0.27
C VAL A 60 11.79 5.77 0.99
N LEU A 61 11.19 5.49 2.16
CA LEU A 61 11.76 5.77 3.48
C LEU A 61 12.27 4.50 4.19
N ASP A 62 11.60 3.36 3.99
CA ASP A 62 11.97 2.08 4.60
C ASP A 62 11.68 0.92 3.64
N THR A 63 12.60 -0.05 3.57
CA THR A 63 12.45 -1.33 2.84
C THR A 63 13.03 -2.49 3.64
N THR A 64 12.77 -2.53 4.95
CA THR A 64 13.22 -3.61 5.82
C THR A 64 12.64 -4.94 5.33
N GLN A 65 13.52 -5.80 4.83
CA GLN A 65 13.17 -7.05 4.19
C GLN A 65 12.17 -7.86 5.00
N ASP A 66 11.10 -8.30 4.33
CA ASP A 66 10.04 -9.17 4.87
C ASP A 66 9.37 -8.62 6.14
N LYS A 67 9.45 -7.30 6.39
CA LYS A 67 8.90 -6.68 7.61
C LYS A 67 8.20 -5.36 7.37
N ARG A 68 8.83 -4.42 6.65
CA ARG A 68 8.32 -3.07 6.52
C ARG A 68 8.63 -2.46 5.16
N VAL A 69 7.65 -1.74 4.62
CA VAL A 69 7.84 -0.82 3.50
C VAL A 69 7.18 0.51 3.88
N GLU A 70 7.87 1.62 3.67
CA GLU A 70 7.33 2.95 3.96
C GLU A 70 7.69 3.96 2.88
N TRP A 71 6.71 4.79 2.53
CA TRP A 71 6.84 5.86 1.55
C TRP A 71 6.30 7.19 2.08
N GLU A 72 6.91 8.29 1.66
CA GLU A 72 6.37 9.64 1.78
C GLU A 72 5.84 10.11 0.42
N ILE A 73 4.63 10.67 0.39
CA ILE A 73 4.10 11.29 -0.84
C ILE A 73 4.72 12.68 -1.02
N ILE A 74 5.52 12.85 -2.07
CA ILE A 74 6.24 14.10 -2.37
C ILE A 74 5.67 14.88 -3.55
N SER A 75 4.64 14.34 -4.23
CA SER A 75 3.95 15.02 -5.33
C SER A 75 2.86 15.97 -4.82
N THR A 76 2.57 16.99 -5.63
CA THR A 76 1.48 17.95 -5.42
C THR A 76 0.45 17.84 -6.53
N HIS A 77 -0.84 17.88 -6.20
CA HIS A 77 -1.92 17.66 -7.16
C HIS A 77 -2.97 18.78 -7.13
N PRO A 78 -3.72 19.01 -8.23
CA PRO A 78 -4.82 19.97 -8.25
C PRO A 78 -5.88 19.61 -7.19
N LYS A 79 -6.51 20.60 -6.55
CA LYS A 79 -7.51 20.40 -5.49
C LYS A 79 -8.67 19.46 -5.85
N ARG A 80 -9.00 19.32 -7.14
CA ARG A 80 -10.03 18.40 -7.65
C ARG A 80 -9.62 16.91 -7.65
N SER A 81 -8.35 16.63 -7.36
CA SER A 81 -7.81 15.27 -7.30
C SER A 81 -7.82 14.80 -5.85
N PRO A 82 -8.24 13.55 -5.57
CA PRO A 82 -8.09 12.97 -4.23
C PRO A 82 -6.64 12.97 -3.72
N ALA A 83 -5.66 12.86 -4.63
CA ALA A 83 -4.24 12.92 -4.30
C ALA A 83 -3.78 14.31 -3.81
N SER A 84 -4.59 15.36 -3.94
CA SER A 84 -4.26 16.69 -3.41
C SER A 84 -4.21 16.73 -1.87
N ALA A 85 -4.83 15.76 -1.21
CA ALA A 85 -4.76 15.59 0.24
C ALA A 85 -3.54 14.79 0.71
N TRP A 86 -2.70 14.30 -0.21
CA TRP A 86 -1.65 13.34 0.10
C TRP A 86 -0.26 13.96 0.25
N THR A 87 0.00 15.20 -0.21
CA THR A 87 1.36 15.77 -0.10
C THR A 87 1.86 15.80 1.36
N GLY A 88 3.01 15.18 1.62
CA GLY A 88 3.61 15.06 2.96
C GLY A 88 3.00 13.95 3.85
N THR A 89 2.02 13.20 3.36
CA THR A 89 1.49 12.03 4.06
C THR A 89 2.43 10.82 3.90
N HIS A 90 2.27 9.85 4.79
CA HIS A 90 3.12 8.66 4.82
C HIS A 90 2.26 7.41 4.62
N ILE A 91 2.74 6.50 3.78
CA ILE A 91 2.12 5.19 3.55
C ILE A 91 3.08 4.14 4.08
N SER A 92 2.63 3.33 5.04
CA SER A 92 3.43 2.25 5.61
C SER A 92 2.69 0.92 5.56
N PHE A 93 3.45 -0.13 5.28
CA PHE A 93 3.03 -1.52 5.29
C PHE A 93 3.90 -2.25 6.31
N GLU A 94 3.29 -2.79 7.36
CA GLU A 94 3.99 -3.69 8.30
C GLU A 94 3.48 -5.12 8.09
N LEU A 95 4.42 -6.05 7.97
CA LEU A 95 4.14 -7.45 7.71
C LEU A 95 4.50 -8.28 8.92
N THR A 96 3.54 -9.11 9.35
CA THR A 96 3.75 -10.12 10.38
C THR A 96 3.20 -11.46 9.91
N GLU A 97 3.67 -12.55 10.51
CA GLU A 97 3.07 -13.86 10.30
C GLU A 97 2.37 -14.28 11.60
N ARG A 98 1.09 -14.65 11.52
CA ARG A 98 0.26 -15.03 12.67
C ARG A 98 -0.42 -16.38 12.42
N GLU A 99 -0.95 -16.98 13.48
CA GLU A 99 -1.78 -18.19 13.36
C GLU A 99 -2.99 -17.90 12.47
N ASN A 100 -3.33 -18.85 11.60
CA ASN A 100 -4.50 -18.72 10.74
C ASN A 100 -5.77 -18.65 11.60
N PRO A 101 -6.62 -17.63 11.45
CA PRO A 101 -7.88 -17.51 12.18
C PRO A 101 -8.95 -18.50 11.71
N GLY A 102 -8.62 -19.39 10.77
CA GLY A 102 -9.45 -20.49 10.28
C GLY A 102 -10.78 -19.99 9.71
N HIS A 103 -11.87 -20.48 10.32
CA HIS A 103 -13.24 -20.22 9.89
C HIS A 103 -13.65 -18.74 9.81
N TRP A 104 -13.01 -17.80 10.52
CA TRP A 104 -13.34 -16.37 10.42
C TRP A 104 -13.16 -15.80 9.01
N LEU A 105 -12.21 -16.36 8.27
CA LEU A 105 -11.89 -15.95 6.90
C LEU A 105 -12.43 -16.94 5.85
N GLY A 106 -13.22 -17.93 6.26
CA GLY A 106 -13.70 -18.99 5.37
C GLY A 106 -12.60 -19.93 4.86
N ASN A 107 -11.44 -19.95 5.53
CA ASN A 107 -10.27 -20.75 5.14
C ASN A 107 -10.24 -22.09 5.87
N SER A 108 -9.57 -23.08 5.25
CA SER A 108 -9.24 -24.36 5.88
C SER A 108 -8.21 -24.19 6.99
N ASP A 109 -8.32 -24.98 8.06
CA ASP A 109 -7.31 -25.07 9.13
C ASP A 109 -6.01 -25.76 8.66
N GLU A 110 -5.97 -26.26 7.42
CA GLU A 110 -4.77 -26.83 6.80
C GLU A 110 -3.62 -25.83 6.62
N ILE A 111 -3.93 -24.53 6.60
CA ILE A 111 -2.93 -23.46 6.59
C ILE A 111 -2.70 -23.04 8.04
N PRO A 112 -1.58 -23.37 8.69
CA PRO A 112 -1.40 -23.09 10.11
C PRO A 112 -1.08 -21.61 10.40
N ARG A 113 -0.51 -20.91 9.42
CA ARG A 113 -0.06 -19.52 9.56
C ARG A 113 -0.39 -18.71 8.31
N MET A 114 -0.68 -17.43 8.51
CA MET A 114 -0.97 -16.47 7.44
C MET A 114 -0.19 -15.18 7.67
N ALA A 115 0.12 -14.50 6.58
CA ALA A 115 0.63 -13.15 6.67
C ALA A 115 -0.50 -12.18 7.05
N VAL A 116 -0.16 -11.22 7.90
CA VAL A 116 -1.00 -10.09 8.26
C VAL A 116 -0.28 -8.82 7.85
N LEU A 117 -0.92 -8.10 6.93
CA LEU A 117 -0.51 -6.79 6.49
C LEU A 117 -1.26 -5.72 7.29
N GLU A 118 -0.51 -4.91 8.03
CA GLU A 118 -0.99 -3.70 8.68
C GLU A 118 -0.67 -2.50 7.78
N PHE A 119 -1.69 -1.99 7.09
CA PHE A 119 -1.57 -0.81 6.24
C PHE A 119 -1.94 0.45 7.01
N ARG A 120 -1.12 1.49 6.88
CA ARG A 120 -1.42 2.83 7.38
C ARG A 120 -1.12 3.87 6.32
N HIS A 121 -2.05 4.80 6.15
CA HIS A 121 -1.80 6.06 5.45
C HIS A 121 -2.03 7.19 6.46
N SER A 122 -0.94 7.75 6.99
CA SER A 122 -0.93 8.70 8.10
C SER A 122 -0.61 10.13 7.63
N GLY A 123 -0.91 11.12 8.46
CA GLY A 123 -0.70 12.53 8.13
C GLY A 123 -1.92 13.21 7.50
N TRP A 124 -3.09 12.59 7.56
CA TRP A 124 -4.31 13.14 6.97
C TRP A 124 -4.89 14.30 7.77
N ASP A 125 -5.48 15.26 7.06
CA ASP A 125 -6.51 16.14 7.60
C ASP A 125 -7.83 15.36 7.68
N GLU A 126 -8.37 15.22 8.89
CA GLU A 126 -9.62 14.51 9.16
C GLU A 126 -10.85 15.22 8.56
N ASN A 127 -10.73 16.52 8.25
CA ASN A 127 -11.77 17.31 7.60
C ASN A 127 -11.66 17.28 6.07
N SER A 128 -10.71 16.53 5.51
CA SER A 128 -10.59 16.36 4.06
C SER A 128 -11.83 15.66 3.50
N GLU A 129 -12.44 16.23 2.46
CA GLU A 129 -13.53 15.59 1.72
C GLU A 129 -13.13 14.22 1.12
N TYR A 130 -11.82 14.00 0.94
CA TYR A 130 -11.25 12.77 0.40
C TYR A 130 -10.92 11.72 1.46
N PHE A 131 -11.04 12.01 2.76
CA PHE A 131 -10.67 11.07 3.81
C PHE A 131 -11.47 9.75 3.70
N GLY A 132 -12.80 9.84 3.67
CA GLY A 132 -13.67 8.67 3.51
C GLY A 132 -13.54 7.99 2.14
N PHE A 133 -13.40 8.78 1.07
CA PHE A 133 -13.21 8.26 -0.28
C PHE A 133 -11.92 7.42 -0.39
N CYS A 134 -10.78 7.99 0.06
CA CYS A 134 -9.50 7.30 0.01
C CYS A 134 -9.46 6.09 0.93
N ASN A 135 -10.16 6.11 2.07
CA ASN A 135 -10.30 4.92 2.90
C ASN A 135 -10.91 3.74 2.13
N PHE A 136 -12.02 3.97 1.42
CA PHE A 136 -12.64 2.93 0.61
C PHE A 136 -11.73 2.48 -0.54
N ALA A 137 -11.13 3.43 -1.27
CA ALA A 137 -10.22 3.14 -2.38
C ALA A 137 -8.98 2.33 -1.94
N TRP A 138 -8.45 2.56 -0.74
CA TRP A 138 -7.38 1.73 -0.17
C TRP A 138 -7.86 0.31 0.13
N GLY A 139 -9.08 0.15 0.63
CA GLY A 139 -9.69 -1.17 0.81
C GLY A 139 -9.74 -1.98 -0.50
N GLU A 140 -10.19 -1.38 -1.60
CA GLU A 140 -10.22 -2.03 -2.92
C GLU A 140 -8.81 -2.32 -3.45
N THR A 141 -7.90 -1.36 -3.32
CA THR A 141 -6.50 -1.50 -3.76
C THR A 141 -5.81 -2.65 -3.02
N LEU A 142 -5.98 -2.75 -1.70
CA LEU A 142 -5.39 -3.82 -0.90
C LEU A 142 -6.04 -5.19 -1.17
N LEU A 143 -7.30 -5.23 -1.61
CA LEU A 143 -7.93 -6.46 -2.08
C LEU A 143 -7.24 -6.97 -3.36
N MET A 144 -6.85 -6.09 -4.28
CA MET A 144 -6.10 -6.48 -5.48
C MET A 144 -4.76 -7.12 -5.11
N LEU A 145 -4.02 -6.54 -4.16
CA LEU A 145 -2.78 -7.13 -3.63
C LEU A 145 -3.03 -8.53 -3.05
N LYS A 146 -4.06 -8.69 -2.20
CA LYS A 146 -4.42 -9.98 -1.60
C LYS A 146 -4.70 -11.02 -2.68
N GLN A 147 -5.56 -10.71 -3.64
CA GLN A 147 -5.91 -11.62 -4.73
C GLN A 147 -4.69 -12.03 -5.55
N TRP A 148 -3.83 -11.07 -5.90
CA TRP A 148 -2.60 -11.35 -6.64
C TRP A 148 -1.67 -12.29 -5.85
N CYS A 149 -1.46 -12.01 -4.56
CA CYS A 149 -0.65 -12.82 -3.67
C CYS A 149 -1.20 -14.24 -3.45
N GLU A 150 -2.52 -14.44 -3.52
CA GLU A 150 -3.16 -15.75 -3.31
C GLU A 150 -3.35 -16.56 -4.61
N SER A 151 -3.20 -15.92 -5.77
CA SER A 151 -3.44 -16.53 -7.10
C SER A 151 -2.30 -17.38 -7.66
N GLN A 152 -1.18 -17.55 -6.94
CA GLN A 152 -0.03 -18.36 -7.40
C GLN A 152 0.28 -19.46 -6.40
#